data_AF-A0A9D5KIN9-F1
#
_entry.id   AF-A0A9D5KIN9-F1
#
_cell.length_a   1.000
_cell.length_b   1.000
_cell.length_c   1.000
_cell.angle_alpha   90.00
_cell.angle_beta   90.00
_cell.angle_gamma   90.00
#
_symmetry.space_group_name_H-M   'P 1'
#
loop_
_entity.id
_entity.type
_entity.pdbx_description
1 polymer ?
#
loop_
_entity_poly.entity_id
_entity_poly.type
_entity_poly.pdbx_seq_one_letter_code
_entity_poly.pdbx_strand_id
1 'polypeptide(L)'
;MLLAFACVLSFFAGYPYLVLMQIVFFFIWHWYHKRISLSAIQTLSGAGLIALCISAVQLFPAIELFVHSERGIQGISLNVIRHYSLVLRDFAGVVWPYFMRLHPFQITGEKTFWAFGMYVGVLVCILSCWGFIKIRLRNKLITVFIGTAIVFISCGVHLPFFEDVYRFIPILFFFRYPSLIIYVLIGIILILVIRFGQTFKKGSMLVLSGIIAEMLILNYQPLPTIHQAYFYSKGPLVSFLQDQKTPCRYLLSPRTQNNLEIPALTPVQGWLSIKHMLHGRSGIHYHVYNAHGSGEPLTLETHGSMIHQILYGDLDTALLNASIAHIRHIVFSYPVDRRYNPVRLSSMIYIVKNPAIDSCQYLKQMYFPGWRLFLDTKEIPLKPDEHGFAVPAQPVSETNNLVYYYMPHSFRIGLWISIFMIGIMCMLYFRTLTQHCSSLP
;
A
#
# COMPACT_ATOMS: atom_id res chain seq x y z
N MET A 1 -2.30 -17.75 20.91
CA MET A 1 -2.78 -18.23 19.59
C MET A 1 -3.62 -17.21 18.85
N LEU A 2 -4.80 -16.78 19.34
CA LEU A 2 -5.63 -15.78 18.63
C LEU A 2 -4.88 -14.50 18.25
N LEU A 3 -4.08 -13.95 19.17
CA LEU A 3 -3.24 -12.78 18.89
C LEU A 3 -2.23 -13.05 17.76
N ALA A 4 -1.59 -14.22 17.76
CA ALA A 4 -0.66 -14.60 16.70
C ALA A 4 -1.37 -14.67 15.35
N PHE A 5 -2.56 -15.28 15.31
CA PHE A 5 -3.36 -15.38 14.09
C PHE A 5 -3.80 -14.00 13.59
N ALA A 6 -4.23 -13.10 14.48
CA ALA A 6 -4.55 -11.72 14.11
C ALA A 6 -3.33 -11.00 13.49
N CYS A 7 -2.13 -11.19 14.07
CA CYS A 7 -0.90 -10.64 13.52
C CYS A 7 -0.57 -11.22 12.14
N VAL A 8 -0.70 -12.54 11.96
CA VAL A 8 -0.47 -13.22 10.67
C VAL A 8 -1.43 -12.70 9.61
N LEU A 9 -2.74 -12.66 9.91
CA LEU A 9 -3.75 -12.15 8.99
C LEU A 9 -3.46 -10.70 8.58
N SER A 10 -2.97 -9.89 9.50
CA SER A 10 -2.60 -8.50 9.22
C SER A 10 -1.43 -8.40 8.23
N PHE A 11 -0.42 -9.25 8.38
CA PHE A 11 0.70 -9.34 7.42
C PHE A 11 0.21 -9.82 6.05
N PHE A 12 -0.54 -10.92 5.99
CA PHE A 12 -1.04 -11.50 4.75
C PHE A 12 -2.05 -10.60 4.03
N ALA A 13 -2.78 -9.77 4.76
CA ALA A 13 -3.64 -8.72 4.18
C ALA A 13 -2.83 -7.57 3.56
N GLY A 14 -1.50 -7.54 3.71
CA GLY A 14 -0.64 -6.48 3.18
C GLY A 14 -0.57 -5.24 4.08
N TYR A 15 -1.04 -5.34 5.33
CA TYR A 15 -1.11 -4.23 6.29
C TYR A 15 -0.25 -4.52 7.54
N PRO A 16 1.08 -4.67 7.40
CA PRO A 16 1.96 -5.06 8.51
C PRO A 16 1.96 -4.04 9.66
N TYR A 17 1.62 -2.77 9.40
CA TYR A 17 1.49 -1.77 10.46
C TYR A 17 0.36 -2.09 11.44
N LEU A 18 -0.68 -2.85 11.04
CA LEU A 18 -1.74 -3.27 11.96
C LEU A 18 -1.19 -4.19 13.06
N VAL A 19 -0.10 -4.90 12.82
CA VAL A 19 0.60 -5.67 13.87
C VAL A 19 1.17 -4.76 14.93
N LEU A 20 1.80 -3.66 14.54
CA LEU A 20 2.28 -2.65 15.50
C LEU A 20 1.11 -2.08 16.31
N MET A 21 -0.02 -1.82 15.66
CA MET A 21 -1.22 -1.33 16.34
C MET A 21 -1.78 -2.35 17.32
N GLN A 22 -1.78 -3.64 16.97
CA GLN A 22 -2.20 -4.73 17.86
C GLN A 22 -1.26 -4.86 19.07
N ILE A 23 0.05 -4.72 18.87
CA ILE A 23 1.05 -4.70 19.94
C ILE A 23 0.78 -3.53 20.90
N VAL A 24 0.64 -2.31 20.36
CA VAL A 24 0.35 -1.10 21.14
C VAL A 24 -0.96 -1.27 21.90
N PHE A 25 -2.01 -1.75 21.23
CA PHE A 25 -3.31 -2.01 21.85
C PHE A 25 -3.23 -3.05 22.96
N PHE A 26 -2.49 -4.15 22.76
CA PHE A 26 -2.26 -5.17 23.77
C PHE A 26 -1.60 -4.60 25.03
N PHE A 27 -0.60 -3.74 24.86
CA PHE A 27 0.05 -3.05 25.98
C PHE A 27 -0.89 -2.07 26.67
N ILE A 28 -1.62 -1.23 25.91
CA ILE A 28 -2.62 -0.32 26.46
C ILE A 28 -3.65 -1.09 27.29
N TRP A 29 -4.14 -2.22 26.78
CA TRP A 29 -5.10 -3.08 27.47
C TRP A 29 -4.56 -3.63 28.80
N HIS A 30 -3.38 -4.26 28.77
CA HIS A 30 -2.77 -4.85 29.96
C HIS A 30 -2.39 -3.79 31.00
N TRP A 31 -1.87 -2.66 30.53
CA TRP A 31 -1.54 -1.54 31.39
C TRP A 31 -2.78 -0.92 32.04
N TYR A 32 -3.86 -0.73 31.27
CA TYR A 32 -5.13 -0.23 31.76
C TYR A 32 -5.74 -1.13 32.86
N HIS A 33 -5.52 -2.44 32.76
CA HIS A 33 -5.89 -3.42 33.78
C HIS A 33 -4.86 -3.58 34.90
N LYS A 34 -3.80 -2.76 34.95
CA LYS A 34 -2.67 -2.83 35.90
C LYS A 34 -2.02 -4.22 35.95
N ARG A 35 -1.97 -4.90 34.81
CA ARG A 35 -1.50 -6.29 34.67
C ARG A 35 -0.46 -6.42 33.55
N ILE A 36 0.52 -5.51 33.48
CA ILE A 36 1.74 -5.85 32.74
C ILE A 36 2.49 -6.87 33.59
N SER A 37 2.14 -8.14 33.42
CA SER A 37 2.81 -9.26 34.06
C SER A 37 3.85 -9.85 33.10
N LEU A 38 4.81 -10.59 33.65
CA LEU A 38 5.75 -11.37 32.84
C LEU A 38 5.01 -12.30 31.87
N SER A 39 3.88 -12.88 32.28
CA SER A 39 3.01 -13.71 31.43
C SER A 39 2.43 -12.94 30.24
N ALA A 40 2.07 -11.67 30.39
CA ALA A 40 1.60 -10.85 29.27
C ALA A 40 2.71 -10.62 28.24
N ILE A 41 3.93 -10.33 28.70
CA ILE A 41 5.12 -10.19 27.86
C ILE A 41 5.41 -11.51 27.14
N GLN A 42 5.42 -12.63 27.87
CA GLN A 42 5.62 -13.97 27.28
C GLN A 42 4.54 -14.30 26.24
N THR A 43 3.28 -13.94 26.51
CA THR A 43 2.17 -14.15 25.57
C THR A 43 2.36 -13.34 24.30
N LEU A 44 2.75 -12.08 24.43
CA LEU A 44 2.99 -11.20 23.29
C LEU A 44 4.22 -11.67 22.49
N SER A 45 5.33 -11.96 23.15
CA SER A 45 6.56 -12.45 22.52
C SER A 45 6.33 -13.79 21.82
N GLY A 46 5.62 -14.73 22.46
CA GLY A 46 5.26 -16.00 21.86
C GLY A 46 4.33 -15.82 20.65
N ALA A 47 3.31 -14.97 20.77
CA ALA A 47 2.41 -14.67 19.65
C ALA A 47 3.13 -13.97 18.49
N GLY A 48 4.02 -13.03 18.80
CA GLY A 48 4.84 -12.33 17.82
C GLY A 48 5.79 -13.28 17.10
N LEU A 49 6.50 -14.15 17.82
CA LEU A 49 7.40 -15.14 17.22
C LEU A 49 6.65 -16.09 16.26
N ILE A 50 5.50 -16.63 16.71
CA ILE A 50 4.65 -17.47 15.85
C ILE A 50 4.23 -16.69 14.60
N ALA A 51 3.79 -15.44 14.76
CA ALA A 51 3.35 -14.63 13.65
C ALA A 51 4.47 -14.30 12.67
N LEU A 52 5.68 -14.00 13.16
CA LEU A 52 6.86 -13.76 12.33
C LEU A 52 7.25 -15.01 11.54
N CYS A 53 7.26 -16.19 12.17
CA CYS A 53 7.60 -17.44 11.51
C CYS A 53 6.56 -17.83 10.43
N ILE A 54 5.27 -17.74 10.72
CA ILE A 54 4.22 -18.03 9.73
C ILE A 54 4.22 -16.99 8.61
N SER A 55 4.52 -15.73 8.92
CA SER A 55 4.58 -14.67 7.92
C SER A 55 5.93 -14.60 7.19
N ALA A 56 6.90 -15.47 7.53
CA ALA A 56 8.26 -15.42 6.99
C ALA A 56 8.29 -15.47 5.45
N VAL A 57 7.38 -16.25 4.84
CA VAL A 57 7.20 -16.32 3.38
C VAL A 57 6.95 -14.97 2.70
N GLN A 58 6.32 -14.02 3.39
CA GLN A 58 6.09 -12.66 2.90
C GLN A 58 7.09 -11.67 3.51
N LEU A 59 7.42 -11.83 4.78
CA LEU A 59 8.28 -10.94 5.54
C LEU A 59 9.70 -10.90 4.96
N PHE A 60 10.29 -12.05 4.62
CA PHE A 60 11.68 -12.10 4.15
C PHE A 60 11.85 -11.43 2.78
N PRO A 61 11.03 -11.73 1.75
CA PRO A 61 11.05 -10.96 0.50
C PRO A 61 10.77 -9.48 0.71
N ALA A 62 9.86 -9.12 1.62
CA ALA A 62 9.56 -7.72 1.91
C ALA A 62 10.76 -6.99 2.52
N ILE A 63 11.51 -7.62 3.43
CA ILE A 63 12.74 -7.06 4.01
C ILE A 63 13.80 -6.91 2.92
N GLU A 64 14.01 -7.92 2.08
CA GLU A 64 14.97 -7.86 0.97
C GLU A 64 14.65 -6.70 0.01
N LEU A 65 13.39 -6.61 -0.45
CA LEU A 65 12.91 -5.51 -1.30
C LEU A 65 13.07 -4.15 -0.63
N PHE A 66 12.78 -4.08 0.66
CA PHE A 66 12.86 -2.84 1.42
C PHE A 66 14.30 -2.35 1.54
N VAL A 67 15.25 -3.21 1.90
CA VAL A 67 16.67 -2.85 2.07
C VAL A 67 17.28 -2.31 0.78
N HIS A 68 16.87 -2.82 -0.38
CA HIS A 68 17.37 -2.38 -1.68
C HIS A 68 16.56 -1.27 -2.33
N SER A 69 15.50 -0.79 -1.67
CA SER A 69 14.66 0.27 -2.21
C SER A 69 15.14 1.67 -1.84
N GLU A 70 14.70 2.66 -2.61
CA GLU A 70 14.84 4.09 -2.25
C GLU A 70 14.37 4.36 -0.81
N ARG A 71 13.27 3.72 -0.38
CA ARG A 71 12.77 3.87 0.99
C ARG A 71 13.75 3.35 2.04
N GLY A 72 14.40 2.22 1.78
CA GLY A 72 15.34 1.62 2.73
C GLY A 72 16.61 2.45 2.88
N ILE A 73 17.04 3.09 1.79
CA ILE A 73 18.30 3.84 1.72
C ILE A 73 18.11 5.29 2.17
N GLN A 74 17.14 6.00 1.59
CA GLN A 74 16.94 7.45 1.78
C GLN A 74 15.86 7.78 2.82
N GLY A 75 15.07 6.79 3.23
CA GLY A 75 13.86 7.03 4.04
C GLY A 75 12.75 7.67 3.20
N ILE A 76 11.76 8.24 3.88
CA ILE A 76 10.64 8.93 3.25
C ILE A 76 10.84 10.43 3.40
N SER A 77 10.66 11.20 2.34
CA SER A 77 10.82 12.66 2.44
C SER A 77 9.65 13.31 3.21
N LEU A 78 9.94 14.43 3.89
CA LEU A 78 8.94 15.22 4.60
C LEU A 78 7.80 15.70 3.69
N ASN A 79 8.07 15.91 2.39
CA ASN A 79 7.05 16.30 1.41
C ASN A 79 6.03 15.18 1.18
N VAL A 80 6.49 13.93 1.09
CA VAL A 80 5.59 12.77 0.98
C VAL A 80 4.76 12.62 2.24
N ILE A 81 5.37 12.82 3.41
CA ILE A 81 4.68 12.76 4.70
C ILE A 81 3.64 13.86 4.84
N ARG A 82 3.97 15.08 4.42
CA ARG A 82 3.04 16.22 4.36
C ARG A 82 1.78 15.87 3.61
N HIS A 83 1.95 15.23 2.45
CA HIS A 83 0.83 14.84 1.60
C HIS A 83 -0.09 13.81 2.27
N TYR A 84 0.44 12.95 3.16
CA TYR A 84 -0.30 11.88 3.84
C TYR A 84 -0.57 12.13 5.33
N SER A 85 -0.44 13.38 5.77
CA SER A 85 -0.75 13.80 7.13
C SER A 85 -2.21 14.23 7.22
N LEU A 86 -2.88 13.97 8.35
CA LEU A 86 -4.23 14.46 8.57
C LEU A 86 -4.23 15.95 8.88
N VAL A 87 -5.22 16.67 8.37
CA VAL A 87 -5.57 17.98 8.91
C VAL A 87 -6.70 17.84 9.93
N LEU A 88 -6.83 18.78 10.85
CA LEU A 88 -7.82 18.70 11.95
C LEU A 88 -9.26 18.50 11.47
N ARG A 89 -9.62 19.03 10.28
CA ARG A 89 -10.94 18.82 9.69
C ARG A 89 -11.23 17.36 9.31
N ASP A 90 -10.21 16.56 9.02
CA ASP A 90 -10.38 15.16 8.58
C ASP A 90 -10.89 14.27 9.71
N PHE A 91 -10.68 14.69 10.97
CA PHE A 91 -11.20 13.99 12.14
C PHE A 91 -12.73 14.01 12.22
N ALA A 92 -13.39 14.94 11.54
CA ALA A 92 -14.85 14.89 11.39
C ALA A 92 -15.28 13.62 10.63
N GLY A 93 -14.44 13.10 9.74
CA GLY A 93 -14.64 11.83 9.04
C GLY A 93 -14.77 10.63 9.98
N VAL A 94 -14.02 10.62 11.09
CA VAL A 94 -14.06 9.57 12.12
C VAL A 94 -15.47 9.39 12.67
N VAL A 95 -16.18 10.51 12.86
CA VAL A 95 -17.56 10.54 13.36
C VAL A 95 -18.55 10.26 12.24
N TRP A 96 -18.34 10.81 11.04
CA TRP A 96 -19.30 10.68 9.95
C TRP A 96 -18.63 10.77 8.56
N PRO A 97 -18.84 9.78 7.67
CA PRO A 97 -18.11 9.69 6.41
C PRO A 97 -18.48 10.76 5.39
N TYR A 98 -19.58 11.51 5.57
CA TYR A 98 -19.92 12.60 4.65
C TYR A 98 -18.85 13.70 4.63
N PHE A 99 -18.18 13.97 5.75
CA PHE A 99 -17.11 14.98 5.79
C PHE A 99 -15.92 14.59 4.90
N MET A 100 -15.74 13.30 4.64
CA MET A 100 -14.76 12.81 3.69
C MET A 100 -15.10 13.11 2.23
N ARG A 101 -16.38 13.39 1.91
CA ARG A 101 -16.78 13.77 0.55
C ARG A 101 -16.25 15.13 0.13
N LEU A 102 -15.86 15.94 1.12
CA LEU A 102 -15.28 17.26 0.91
C LEU A 102 -13.75 17.17 0.73
N HIS A 103 -13.16 15.97 0.84
CA HIS A 103 -11.72 15.82 0.73
C HIS A 103 -11.28 16.00 -0.73
N PRO A 104 -10.29 16.86 -1.03
CA PRO A 104 -9.85 17.14 -2.39
C PRO A 104 -9.47 15.88 -3.19
N PHE A 105 -8.88 14.88 -2.52
CA PHE A 105 -8.40 13.66 -3.17
C PHE A 105 -9.47 12.60 -3.47
N GLN A 106 -10.74 12.81 -3.11
CA GLN A 106 -11.79 11.83 -3.42
C GLN A 106 -12.01 11.68 -4.94
N ILE A 107 -11.88 12.79 -5.69
CA ILE A 107 -12.22 12.86 -7.12
C ILE A 107 -10.97 12.70 -8.00
N THR A 108 -9.78 12.96 -7.46
CA THR A 108 -8.53 12.89 -8.23
C THR A 108 -8.12 11.46 -8.61
N GLY A 109 -8.84 10.44 -8.12
CA GLY A 109 -8.45 9.04 -8.33
C GLY A 109 -7.13 8.69 -7.64
N GLU A 110 -6.72 9.49 -6.65
CA GLU A 110 -5.50 9.23 -5.92
C GLU A 110 -5.57 7.86 -5.24
N LYS A 111 -4.53 7.05 -5.45
CA LYS A 111 -4.38 5.66 -4.96
C LYS A 111 -4.59 5.50 -3.45
N THR A 112 -4.58 6.60 -2.70
CA THR A 112 -4.36 6.67 -1.26
C THR A 112 -5.45 7.40 -0.49
N PHE A 113 -6.59 7.74 -1.12
CA PHE A 113 -7.74 8.34 -0.42
C PHE A 113 -8.17 7.51 0.81
N TRP A 114 -8.05 6.18 0.74
CA TRP A 114 -8.33 5.27 1.85
C TRP A 114 -7.50 5.55 3.11
N ALA A 115 -6.32 6.18 2.99
CA ALA A 115 -5.48 6.52 4.14
C ALA A 115 -6.05 7.65 5.00
N PHE A 116 -6.99 8.43 4.45
CA PHE A 116 -7.79 9.41 5.17
C PHE A 116 -9.16 8.82 5.58
N GLY A 117 -9.50 7.67 4.98
CA GLY A 117 -10.71 6.86 5.08
C GLY A 117 -10.99 6.28 6.45
N MET A 118 -11.32 7.11 7.43
CA MET A 118 -11.64 6.63 8.77
C MET A 118 -13.08 6.92 9.12
N TYR A 119 -13.80 5.89 9.51
CA TYR A 119 -15.13 6.03 10.06
C TYR A 119 -15.32 4.99 11.15
N VAL A 120 -15.75 5.44 12.33
CA VAL A 120 -15.90 4.59 13.53
C VAL A 120 -17.37 4.43 13.93
N GLY A 121 -18.22 5.40 13.60
CA GLY A 121 -19.65 5.39 13.98
C GLY A 121 -20.02 6.55 14.88
N VAL A 122 -21.10 7.27 14.56
CA VAL A 122 -21.69 8.31 15.43
C VAL A 122 -22.10 7.68 16.75
N LEU A 123 -22.79 6.53 16.70
CA LEU A 123 -23.19 5.83 17.92
C LEU A 123 -21.96 5.39 18.71
N VAL A 124 -20.95 4.84 18.05
CA VAL A 124 -19.71 4.41 18.69
C VAL A 124 -18.99 5.60 19.35
N CYS A 125 -18.94 6.76 18.69
CA CYS A 125 -18.41 7.99 19.25
C CYS A 125 -19.18 8.44 20.50
N ILE A 126 -20.51 8.50 20.45
CA ILE A 126 -21.35 8.87 21.62
C ILE A 126 -21.10 7.92 22.79
N LEU A 127 -21.09 6.61 22.54
CA LEU A 127 -20.86 5.59 23.55
C LEU A 127 -19.45 5.69 24.14
N SER A 128 -18.46 6.04 23.32
CA SER A 128 -17.09 6.26 23.77
C SER A 128 -16.97 7.48 24.69
N CYS A 129 -17.66 8.59 24.37
CA CYS A 129 -17.72 9.77 25.24
C CYS A 129 -18.36 9.43 26.59
N TRP A 130 -19.45 8.65 26.58
CA TRP A 130 -20.08 8.18 27.82
C TRP A 130 -19.13 7.27 28.61
N GLY A 131 -18.50 6.30 27.94
CA GLY A 131 -17.48 5.44 28.55
C GLY A 131 -16.36 6.26 29.21
N PHE A 132 -15.90 7.31 28.55
CA PHE A 132 -14.88 8.23 29.06
C PHE A 132 -15.33 9.00 30.31
N ILE A 133 -16.60 9.38 30.42
CA ILE A 133 -17.12 10.03 31.64
C ILE A 133 -17.01 9.09 32.85
N LYS A 134 -17.20 7.79 32.64
CA LYS A 134 -17.28 6.76 33.70
C LYS A 134 -15.93 6.19 34.15
N ILE A 135 -14.84 6.40 33.41
CA ILE A 135 -13.51 5.92 33.85
C ILE A 135 -12.93 6.80 34.97
N ARG A 136 -12.01 6.26 35.78
CA ARG A 136 -11.34 6.99 36.87
C ARG A 136 -10.44 8.11 36.33
N LEU A 137 -10.25 9.20 37.09
CA LEU A 137 -9.45 10.36 36.67
C LEU A 137 -8.06 10.01 36.12
N ARG A 138 -7.30 9.15 36.83
CA ARG A 138 -6.00 8.66 36.36
C ARG A 138 -6.08 8.06 34.95
N ASN A 139 -7.09 7.24 34.69
CA ASN A 139 -7.29 6.62 33.39
C ASN A 139 -7.75 7.65 32.34
N LYS A 140 -8.54 8.67 32.73
CA LYS A 140 -8.90 9.78 31.83
C LYS A 140 -7.67 10.51 31.33
N LEU A 141 -6.79 10.94 32.25
CA LEU A 141 -5.56 11.66 31.92
C LEU A 141 -4.67 10.85 30.97
N ILE A 142 -4.53 9.56 31.26
CA ILE A 142 -3.81 8.62 30.41
C ILE A 142 -4.44 8.51 29.01
N THR A 143 -5.75 8.28 28.94
CA THR A 143 -6.47 8.15 27.67
C THR A 143 -6.36 9.42 26.85
N VAL A 144 -6.47 10.60 27.48
CA VAL A 144 -6.27 11.89 26.83
C VAL A 144 -4.83 12.01 26.34
N PHE A 145 -3.84 11.73 27.17
CA PHE A 145 -2.43 11.80 26.78
C PHE A 145 -2.11 10.93 25.55
N ILE A 146 -2.51 9.65 25.58
CA ILE A 146 -2.28 8.74 24.45
C ILE A 146 -3.09 9.17 23.23
N GLY A 147 -4.36 9.53 23.42
CA GLY A 147 -5.22 10.02 22.33
C GLY A 147 -4.63 11.25 21.65
N THR A 148 -4.17 12.23 22.43
CA THR A 148 -3.48 13.42 21.95
C THR A 148 -2.18 13.08 21.24
N ALA A 149 -1.38 12.14 21.76
CA ALA A 149 -0.16 11.70 21.09
C ALA A 149 -0.44 11.03 19.72
N ILE A 150 -1.48 10.19 19.65
CA ILE A 150 -1.91 9.57 18.38
C ILE A 150 -2.37 10.63 17.39
N VAL A 151 -3.26 11.55 17.82
CA VAL A 151 -3.71 12.68 17.00
C VAL A 151 -2.51 13.50 16.53
N PHE A 152 -1.54 13.75 17.42
CA PHE A 152 -0.34 14.53 17.11
C PHE A 152 0.47 13.88 15.99
N ILE A 153 0.81 12.60 16.14
CA ILE A 153 1.60 11.88 15.13
C ILE A 153 0.80 11.75 13.82
N SER A 154 -0.51 11.51 13.88
CA SER A 154 -1.35 11.37 12.68
C SER A 154 -1.55 12.67 11.90
N CYS A 155 -1.53 13.82 12.58
CA CYS A 155 -1.53 15.12 11.91
C CYS A 155 -0.19 15.48 11.25
N GLY A 156 0.87 14.71 11.54
CA GLY A 156 2.17 14.86 10.92
C GLY A 156 2.68 16.30 10.91
N VAL A 157 3.16 16.75 9.75
CA VAL A 157 3.77 18.08 9.58
C VAL A 157 2.81 19.26 9.73
N HIS A 158 1.50 19.02 9.89
CA HIS A 158 0.55 20.10 10.16
C HIS A 158 0.59 20.58 11.61
N LEU A 159 1.34 19.91 12.48
CA LEU A 159 1.57 20.33 13.85
C LEU A 159 3.00 20.84 14.06
N PRO A 160 3.20 21.81 14.97
CA PRO A 160 4.53 22.29 15.30
C PRO A 160 5.35 21.16 15.89
N PHE A 161 6.67 21.20 15.70
CA PHE A 161 7.66 20.23 16.21
C PHE A 161 7.58 18.81 15.62
N PHE A 162 6.62 18.48 14.75
CA PHE A 162 6.57 17.15 14.15
C PHE A 162 7.82 16.84 13.34
N GLU A 163 8.38 17.83 12.63
CA GLU A 163 9.63 17.66 11.88
C GLU A 163 10.81 17.28 12.79
N ASP A 164 10.90 17.88 13.98
CA ASP A 164 11.92 17.55 14.97
C ASP A 164 11.72 16.13 15.53
N VAL A 165 10.47 15.77 15.85
CA VAL A 165 10.11 14.41 16.29
C VAL A 165 10.43 13.39 15.21
N TYR A 166 10.13 13.71 13.95
CA TYR A 166 10.42 12.87 12.80
C TYR A 166 11.92 12.63 12.62
N ARG A 167 12.74 13.67 12.81
CA ARG A 167 14.20 13.56 12.78
C ARG A 167 14.77 12.78 13.96
N PHE A 168 14.16 12.93 15.14
CA PHE A 168 14.65 12.31 16.38
C PHE A 168 14.27 10.83 16.52
N ILE A 169 13.17 10.39 15.89
CA ILE A 169 12.65 9.02 16.01
C ILE A 169 12.88 8.28 14.69
N PRO A 170 13.98 7.50 14.55
CA PRO A 170 14.36 6.95 13.25
C PRO A 170 13.32 6.00 12.65
N ILE A 171 12.53 5.33 13.49
CA ILE A 171 11.49 4.43 13.01
C ILE A 171 10.39 5.16 12.22
N LEU A 172 10.18 6.47 12.48
CA LEU A 172 9.23 7.29 11.71
C LEU A 172 9.68 7.47 10.25
N PHE A 173 10.98 7.38 9.94
CA PHE A 173 11.48 7.50 8.57
C PHE A 173 10.87 6.48 7.60
N PHE A 174 10.35 5.37 8.12
CA PHE A 174 9.76 4.29 7.32
C PHE A 174 8.24 4.38 7.20
N PHE A 175 7.59 5.26 7.96
CA PHE A 175 6.13 5.44 7.93
C PHE A 175 5.73 6.47 6.89
N ARG A 176 5.15 5.97 5.80
CA ARG A 176 4.66 6.82 4.71
C ARG A 176 3.40 7.60 5.06
N TYR A 177 2.52 6.96 5.82
CA TYR A 177 1.17 7.47 6.09
C TYR A 177 1.02 7.68 7.59
N PRO A 178 1.44 8.82 8.14
CA PRO A 178 1.19 9.16 9.53
C PRO A 178 -0.30 9.09 9.86
N SER A 179 -1.16 9.45 8.89
CA SER A 179 -2.61 9.35 9.02
C SER A 179 -3.05 7.99 9.55
N LEU A 180 -2.45 6.87 9.12
CA LEU A 180 -2.86 5.53 9.54
C LEU A 180 -2.67 5.29 11.04
N ILE A 181 -1.80 6.01 11.74
CA ILE A 181 -1.58 5.84 13.19
C ILE A 181 -2.86 6.07 13.99
N ILE A 182 -3.82 6.81 13.42
CA ILE A 182 -5.15 7.01 13.95
C ILE A 182 -5.94 5.72 14.16
N TYR A 183 -5.63 4.63 13.44
CA TYR A 183 -6.31 3.34 13.66
C TYR A 183 -6.00 2.78 15.06
N VAL A 184 -4.91 3.22 15.71
CA VAL A 184 -4.66 2.95 17.14
C VAL A 184 -5.72 3.61 18.03
N LEU A 185 -6.24 4.78 17.64
CA LEU A 185 -7.31 5.47 18.36
C LEU A 185 -8.60 4.63 18.39
N ILE A 186 -8.85 3.81 17.35
CA ILE A 186 -10.00 2.88 17.34
C ILE A 186 -9.91 1.91 18.52
N GLY A 187 -8.72 1.40 18.84
CA GLY A 187 -8.52 0.57 20.02
C GLY A 187 -8.95 1.29 21.31
N ILE A 188 -8.56 2.55 21.48
CA ILE A 188 -8.96 3.36 22.63
C ILE A 188 -10.48 3.53 22.66
N ILE A 189 -11.09 3.86 21.52
CA ILE A 189 -12.55 4.02 21.39
C ILE A 189 -13.26 2.72 21.80
N LEU A 190 -12.79 1.57 21.33
CA LEU A 190 -13.36 0.26 21.68
C LEU A 190 -13.27 -0.01 23.19
N ILE A 191 -12.16 0.32 23.85
CA ILE A 191 -12.03 0.17 25.31
C ILE A 191 -13.09 1.01 26.03
N LEU A 192 -13.31 2.25 25.57
CA LEU A 192 -14.32 3.14 26.16
C LEU A 192 -15.75 2.62 25.93
N VAL A 193 -16.05 2.11 24.74
CA VAL A 193 -17.34 1.50 24.41
C VAL A 193 -17.59 0.24 25.26
N ILE A 194 -16.58 -0.61 25.44
CA ILE A 194 -16.67 -1.79 26.32
C ILE A 194 -16.97 -1.36 27.76
N ARG A 195 -16.36 -0.27 28.23
CA ARG A 195 -16.64 0.26 29.58
C ARG A 195 -18.07 0.75 29.73
N PHE A 196 -18.61 1.40 28.72
CA PHE A 196 -20.04 1.71 28.68
C PHE A 196 -20.88 0.42 28.70
N GLY A 197 -20.58 -0.56 27.84
CA GLY A 197 -21.33 -1.83 27.76
C GLY A 197 -21.35 -2.62 29.07
N GLN A 198 -20.27 -2.57 29.86
CA GLN A 198 -20.22 -3.16 31.20
C GLN A 198 -21.23 -2.54 32.18
N THR A 199 -21.55 -1.26 32.00
CA THR A 199 -22.56 -0.56 32.81
C THR A 199 -24.00 -0.79 32.31
N PHE A 200 -24.16 -1.14 31.02
CA PHE A 200 -25.46 -1.27 30.36
C PHE A 200 -25.69 -2.67 29.76
N LYS A 201 -25.49 -3.71 30.57
CA LYS A 201 -25.57 -5.12 30.11
C LYS A 201 -26.89 -5.48 29.43
N LYS A 202 -28.01 -4.97 29.91
CA LYS A 202 -29.36 -5.30 29.39
C LYS A 202 -29.64 -4.70 28.01
N GLY A 203 -28.97 -3.62 27.63
CA GLY A 203 -29.16 -2.97 26.32
C GLY A 203 -27.96 -3.06 25.40
N SER A 204 -26.95 -3.89 25.72
CA SER A 204 -25.79 -4.11 24.84
C SER A 204 -26.20 -4.64 23.46
N MET A 205 -27.23 -5.49 23.39
CA MET A 205 -27.79 -5.98 22.13
C MET A 205 -28.45 -4.87 21.32
N LEU A 206 -29.22 -3.98 21.96
CA LEU A 206 -29.81 -2.82 21.28
C LEU A 206 -28.74 -1.86 20.74
N VAL A 207 -27.68 -1.64 21.52
CA VAL A 207 -26.52 -0.85 21.09
C VAL A 207 -25.83 -1.49 19.89
N LEU A 208 -25.58 -2.80 19.93
CA LEU A 208 -24.97 -3.52 18.81
C LEU A 208 -25.86 -3.46 17.57
N SER A 209 -27.18 -3.67 17.72
CA SER A 209 -28.15 -3.51 16.64
C SER A 209 -28.15 -2.09 16.07
N GLY A 210 -28.02 -1.07 16.92
CA GLY A 210 -27.90 0.32 16.49
C GLY A 210 -26.63 0.57 15.66
N ILE A 211 -25.48 0.06 16.11
CA ILE A 211 -24.22 0.15 15.36
C ILE A 211 -24.33 -0.57 14.01
N ILE A 212 -24.92 -1.77 13.98
CA ILE A 212 -25.15 -2.51 12.73
C ILE A 212 -26.09 -1.74 11.81
N ALA A 213 -27.20 -1.20 12.33
CA ALA A 213 -28.14 -0.40 11.56
C ALA A 213 -27.49 0.85 10.97
N GLU A 214 -26.66 1.55 11.75
CA GLU A 214 -25.87 2.69 11.28
C GLU A 214 -24.94 2.30 10.12
N MET A 215 -24.21 1.19 10.26
CA MET A 215 -23.35 0.68 9.18
C MET A 215 -24.15 0.29 7.94
N LEU A 216 -25.31 -0.34 8.10
CA LEU A 216 -26.20 -0.70 7.00
C LEU A 216 -26.77 0.54 6.29
N ILE A 217 -27.20 1.56 7.03
CA ILE A 217 -27.70 2.82 6.46
C ILE A 217 -26.62 3.51 5.63
N LEU A 218 -25.38 3.57 6.15
CA LEU A 218 -24.28 4.20 5.44
C LEU A 218 -23.79 3.39 4.24
N ASN A 219 -23.92 2.07 4.28
CA ASN A 219 -23.66 1.22 3.12
C ASN A 219 -24.79 1.32 2.08
N TYR A 220 -26.03 1.60 2.51
CA TYR A 220 -27.20 1.72 1.64
C TYR A 220 -27.26 3.07 0.92
N GLN A 221 -26.79 4.15 1.55
CA GLN A 221 -26.45 5.35 0.78
C GLN A 221 -25.32 4.97 -0.19
N PRO A 222 -25.43 5.26 -1.50
CA PRO A 222 -24.39 4.86 -2.43
C PRO A 222 -23.14 5.67 -2.08
N LEU A 223 -22.25 5.08 -1.28
CA LEU A 223 -20.83 5.34 -1.39
C LEU A 223 -20.54 5.19 -2.89
N PRO A 224 -19.90 6.17 -3.53
CA PRO A 224 -19.71 6.15 -4.97
C PRO A 224 -19.08 4.82 -5.37
N THR A 225 -19.86 3.95 -6.01
CA THR A 225 -19.38 2.67 -6.48
C THR A 225 -18.65 2.91 -7.79
N ILE A 226 -17.54 2.19 -7.96
CA ILE A 226 -16.81 2.27 -9.21
C ILE A 226 -17.71 1.66 -10.29
N HIS A 227 -18.07 2.45 -11.30
CA HIS A 227 -18.88 1.96 -12.41
C HIS A 227 -18.19 0.74 -13.07
N GLN A 228 -18.94 -0.32 -13.39
CA GLN A 228 -18.38 -1.59 -13.89
C GLN A 228 -17.46 -1.41 -15.11
N ALA A 229 -17.77 -0.45 -15.98
CA ALA A 229 -16.92 -0.10 -17.12
C ALA A 229 -15.47 0.24 -16.72
N TYR A 230 -15.24 0.76 -15.51
CA TYR A 230 -13.90 1.02 -15.01
C TYR A 230 -13.04 -0.23 -14.91
N PHE A 231 -13.60 -1.44 -14.78
CA PHE A 231 -12.80 -2.66 -14.77
C PHE A 231 -12.53 -3.16 -16.19
N TYR A 232 -13.56 -3.18 -17.04
CA TYR A 232 -13.49 -3.86 -18.33
C TYR A 232 -13.19 -2.95 -19.53
N SER A 233 -13.53 -1.66 -19.47
CA SER A 233 -13.36 -0.76 -20.62
C SER A 233 -11.88 -0.60 -20.95
N LYS A 234 -11.57 -0.81 -22.22
CA LYS A 234 -10.23 -0.67 -22.78
C LYS A 234 -10.13 0.71 -23.44
N GLY A 235 -9.14 1.51 -23.04
CA GLY A 235 -8.92 2.84 -23.60
C GLY A 235 -8.15 2.81 -24.92
N PRO A 236 -8.18 3.88 -25.71
CA PRO A 236 -7.47 3.95 -26.99
C PRO A 236 -5.95 3.80 -26.84
N LEU A 237 -5.37 4.29 -25.73
CA LEU A 237 -3.96 4.10 -25.40
C LEU A 237 -3.60 2.62 -25.22
N VAL A 238 -4.45 1.84 -24.56
CA VAL A 238 -4.21 0.40 -24.37
C VAL A 238 -4.24 -0.32 -25.70
N SER A 239 -5.25 -0.05 -26.54
CA SER A 239 -5.35 -0.66 -27.87
C SER A 239 -4.11 -0.33 -28.70
N PHE A 240 -3.72 0.95 -28.77
CA PHE A 240 -2.51 1.37 -29.48
C PHE A 240 -1.24 0.66 -29.00
N LEU A 241 -1.07 0.52 -27.68
CA LEU A 241 0.12 -0.12 -27.10
C LEU A 241 0.14 -1.64 -27.31
N GLN A 242 -1.01 -2.31 -27.31
CA GLN A 242 -1.10 -3.74 -27.57
C GLN A 242 -0.96 -4.11 -29.05
N ASP A 243 -1.33 -3.19 -29.95
CA ASP A 243 -1.11 -3.35 -31.38
C ASP A 243 0.39 -3.26 -31.77
N GLN A 244 1.26 -2.86 -30.83
CA GLN A 244 2.70 -2.86 -31.05
C GLN A 244 3.25 -4.30 -31.02
N LYS A 245 4.00 -4.67 -32.06
CA LYS A 245 4.60 -6.02 -32.19
C LYS A 245 5.65 -6.35 -31.12
N THR A 246 6.24 -5.33 -30.48
CA THR A 246 7.37 -5.47 -29.57
C THR A 246 7.00 -5.04 -28.15
N PRO A 247 7.38 -5.80 -27.11
CA PRO A 247 7.07 -5.48 -25.72
C PRO A 247 7.95 -4.32 -25.24
N CYS A 248 7.52 -3.09 -25.47
CA CYS A 248 8.19 -1.88 -24.97
C CYS A 248 7.41 -1.24 -23.83
N ARG A 249 8.09 -0.40 -23.04
CA ARG A 249 7.47 0.42 -22.01
C ARG A 249 6.91 1.71 -22.59
N TYR A 250 5.93 2.27 -21.90
CA TYR A 250 5.52 3.66 -22.06
C TYR A 250 5.88 4.46 -20.80
N LEU A 251 5.96 5.78 -20.94
CA LEU A 251 6.20 6.71 -19.83
C LEU A 251 5.18 7.84 -19.90
N LEU A 252 4.62 8.23 -18.77
CA LEU A 252 3.79 9.44 -18.67
C LEU A 252 4.70 10.66 -18.52
N SER A 253 4.47 11.73 -19.28
CA SER A 253 5.21 12.98 -19.08
C SER A 253 5.00 13.50 -17.64
N PRO A 254 5.93 14.30 -17.06
CA PRO A 254 5.78 14.79 -15.69
C PRO A 254 4.45 15.52 -15.46
N ARG A 255 4.07 16.38 -16.41
CA ARG A 255 2.80 17.10 -16.38
C ARG A 255 1.61 16.15 -16.51
N THR A 256 1.68 15.12 -17.35
CA THR A 256 0.61 14.09 -17.42
C THR A 256 0.49 13.37 -16.10
N GLN A 257 1.60 12.86 -15.56
CA GLN A 257 1.66 12.06 -14.34
C GLN A 257 1.09 12.83 -13.13
N ASN A 258 1.41 14.11 -13.03
CA ASN A 258 0.97 14.97 -11.93
C ASN A 258 -0.43 15.56 -12.14
N ASN A 259 -0.91 15.65 -13.38
CA ASN A 259 -2.23 16.20 -13.67
C ASN A 259 -3.29 15.10 -13.77
N LEU A 260 -4.01 14.90 -12.66
CA LEU A 260 -5.16 14.00 -12.59
C LEU A 260 -6.49 14.71 -12.92
N GLU A 261 -6.45 16.01 -13.21
CA GLU A 261 -7.64 16.78 -13.58
C GLU A 261 -7.92 16.61 -15.07
N ILE A 262 -9.01 15.90 -15.38
CA ILE A 262 -9.48 15.70 -16.75
C ILE A 262 -10.89 16.27 -16.88
N PRO A 263 -11.14 17.17 -17.86
CA PRO A 263 -12.48 17.64 -18.13
C PRO A 263 -13.38 16.47 -18.55
N ALA A 264 -14.50 16.31 -17.85
CA ALA A 264 -15.48 15.26 -18.13
C ALA A 264 -16.90 15.76 -17.85
N LEU A 265 -17.87 15.27 -18.63
CA LEU A 265 -19.29 15.62 -18.46
C LEU A 265 -19.91 14.91 -17.25
N THR A 266 -19.35 13.76 -16.86
CA THR A 266 -19.81 12.96 -15.73
C THR A 266 -18.61 12.41 -14.93
N PRO A 267 -18.78 12.13 -13.62
CA PRO A 267 -17.72 11.49 -12.83
C PRO A 267 -17.24 10.17 -13.42
N VAL A 268 -18.17 9.35 -13.94
CA VAL A 268 -17.84 8.07 -14.60
C VAL A 268 -16.93 8.28 -15.80
N GLN A 269 -17.24 9.25 -16.66
CA GLN A 269 -16.38 9.58 -17.81
C GLN A 269 -15.01 10.09 -17.36
N GLY A 270 -14.95 10.89 -16.29
CA GLY A 270 -13.67 11.37 -15.73
C GLY A 270 -12.80 10.22 -15.24
N TRP A 271 -13.39 9.29 -14.46
CA TRP A 271 -12.69 8.11 -13.95
C TRP A 271 -12.20 7.20 -15.07
N LEU A 272 -13.04 6.96 -16.09
CA LEU A 272 -12.64 6.20 -17.27
C LEU A 272 -11.50 6.89 -18.02
N SER A 273 -11.54 8.21 -18.15
CA SER A 273 -10.48 8.97 -18.82
C SER A 273 -9.15 8.85 -18.07
N ILE A 274 -9.14 9.01 -16.73
CA ILE A 274 -7.94 8.81 -15.90
C ILE A 274 -7.41 7.39 -16.06
N LYS A 275 -8.29 6.38 -16.00
CA LYS A 275 -7.92 4.98 -16.25
C LYS A 275 -7.29 4.80 -17.63
N HIS A 276 -7.88 5.39 -18.66
CA HIS A 276 -7.42 5.26 -20.05
C HIS A 276 -6.07 5.94 -20.30
N MET A 277 -5.66 6.89 -19.46
CA MET A 277 -4.29 7.46 -19.47
C MET A 277 -3.25 6.53 -18.81
N LEU A 278 -3.69 5.43 -18.22
CA LEU A 278 -2.85 4.40 -17.62
C LEU A 278 -1.94 4.88 -16.47
N HIS A 279 -2.48 5.72 -15.59
CA HIS A 279 -1.78 6.10 -14.36
C HIS A 279 -1.45 4.89 -13.49
N GLY A 280 -0.22 4.88 -12.95
CA GLY A 280 0.25 3.87 -12.01
C GLY A 280 0.15 2.44 -12.57
N ARG A 281 -0.63 1.58 -11.88
CA ARG A 281 -0.72 0.14 -12.16
C ARG A 281 -1.88 -0.26 -13.07
N SER A 282 -2.62 0.70 -13.60
CA SER A 282 -3.82 0.44 -14.41
C SER A 282 -3.54 -0.18 -15.78
N GLY A 283 -2.27 -0.33 -16.18
CA GLY A 283 -1.88 -1.08 -17.39
C GLY A 283 -1.62 -2.57 -17.19
N ILE A 284 -1.44 -3.05 -15.95
CA ILE A 284 -0.90 -4.39 -15.67
C ILE A 284 -1.81 -5.49 -16.23
N HIS A 285 -3.13 -5.38 -16.06
CA HIS A 285 -4.09 -6.37 -16.56
C HIS A 285 -4.24 -6.36 -18.09
N TYR A 286 -3.69 -5.36 -18.76
CA TYR A 286 -3.58 -5.32 -20.22
C TYR A 286 -2.18 -5.72 -20.72
N HIS A 287 -1.28 -6.15 -19.83
CA HIS A 287 0.12 -6.44 -20.18
C HIS A 287 0.82 -5.25 -20.87
N VAL A 288 0.47 -4.01 -20.50
CA VAL A 288 1.16 -2.80 -20.95
C VAL A 288 1.96 -2.21 -19.79
N TYR A 289 3.24 -1.92 -20.05
CA TYR A 289 4.22 -1.69 -18.98
C TYR A 289 4.60 -0.22 -18.87
N ASN A 290 4.28 0.40 -17.73
CA ASN A 290 4.72 1.76 -17.41
C ASN A 290 6.18 1.73 -16.94
N ALA A 291 7.02 2.62 -17.46
CA ALA A 291 8.41 2.77 -17.06
C ALA A 291 8.59 3.34 -15.66
N HIS A 292 7.66 4.18 -15.20
CA HIS A 292 7.59 4.62 -13.81
C HIS A 292 7.27 3.45 -12.86
N GLY A 293 6.81 2.32 -13.42
CA GLY A 293 6.51 1.10 -12.71
C GLY A 293 5.29 1.26 -11.83
N SER A 294 5.34 0.58 -10.69
CA SER A 294 4.22 0.42 -9.79
C SER A 294 3.85 1.70 -9.00
N GLY A 295 4.71 2.73 -9.11
CA GLY A 295 4.68 3.96 -8.33
C GLY A 295 4.82 3.67 -6.83
N GLU A 296 5.85 4.22 -6.20
CA GLU A 296 6.08 4.25 -4.74
C GLU A 296 6.81 3.04 -4.13
N PRO A 297 7.54 3.24 -3.03
CA PRO A 297 8.97 3.55 -2.99
C PRO A 297 9.79 2.28 -2.71
N LEU A 298 9.28 1.13 -3.18
CA LEU A 298 10.06 -0.10 -3.32
C LEU A 298 10.81 -0.15 -4.67
N THR A 299 10.87 1.00 -5.36
CA THR A 299 11.69 1.19 -6.55
C THR A 299 13.17 1.12 -6.15
N LEU A 300 14.00 0.49 -6.98
CA LEU A 300 15.45 0.53 -6.82
C LEU A 300 15.95 1.96 -7.04
N GLU A 301 16.88 2.42 -6.21
CA GLU A 301 17.43 3.78 -6.28
C GLU A 301 18.03 4.12 -7.65
N THR A 302 18.71 3.16 -8.28
CA THR A 302 19.26 3.33 -9.63
C THR A 302 18.16 3.55 -10.67
N HIS A 303 17.03 2.83 -10.55
CA HIS A 303 15.89 3.00 -11.46
C HIS A 303 15.24 4.36 -11.28
N GLY A 304 14.97 4.78 -10.05
CA GLY A 304 14.32 6.06 -9.82
C GLY A 304 15.21 7.23 -10.23
N SER A 305 16.53 7.13 -10.01
CA SER A 305 17.50 8.10 -10.53
C SER A 305 17.47 8.20 -12.06
N MET A 306 17.42 7.05 -12.76
CA MET A 306 17.30 7.03 -14.22
C MET A 306 15.98 7.64 -14.70
N ILE A 307 14.85 7.25 -14.09
CA ILE A 307 13.54 7.81 -14.44
C ILE A 307 13.51 9.31 -14.18
N HIS A 308 14.15 9.79 -13.11
CA HIS A 308 14.28 11.21 -12.83
C HIS A 308 15.08 11.93 -13.95
N GLN A 309 16.20 11.36 -14.40
CA GLN A 309 16.97 11.91 -15.52
C GLN A 309 16.17 11.93 -16.83
N ILE A 310 15.34 10.91 -17.09
CA ILE A 310 14.47 10.89 -18.28
C ILE A 310 13.39 11.98 -18.20
N LEU A 311 12.85 12.22 -17.00
CA LEU A 311 11.74 13.16 -16.81
C LEU A 311 12.18 14.63 -16.72
N TYR A 312 13.39 14.89 -16.22
CA TYR A 312 13.86 16.24 -15.89
C TYR A 312 15.23 16.60 -16.48
N GLY A 313 15.89 15.70 -17.19
CA GLY A 313 17.16 15.95 -17.86
C GLY A 313 17.02 16.71 -19.18
N ASP A 314 18.14 16.95 -19.85
CA ASP A 314 18.14 17.45 -21.22
C ASP A 314 17.56 16.42 -22.19
N LEU A 315 17.05 16.88 -23.34
CA LEU A 315 16.31 16.03 -24.27
C LEU A 315 17.15 14.85 -24.79
N ASP A 316 18.42 15.08 -25.13
CA ASP A 316 19.26 14.05 -25.73
C ASP A 316 19.59 12.94 -24.72
N THR A 317 19.98 13.33 -23.50
CA THR A 317 20.19 12.41 -22.38
C THR A 317 18.89 11.68 -22.01
N ALA A 318 17.76 12.38 -22.00
CA ALA A 318 16.47 11.78 -21.69
C ALA A 318 16.05 10.73 -22.73
N LEU A 319 16.24 10.99 -24.04
CA LEU A 319 15.94 10.04 -25.11
C LEU A 319 16.88 8.82 -25.06
N LEU A 320 18.16 9.03 -24.76
CA LEU A 320 19.14 7.96 -24.58
C LEU A 320 18.78 7.07 -23.39
N ASN A 321 18.56 7.66 -22.22
CA ASN A 321 18.15 6.92 -21.02
C ASN A 321 16.80 6.22 -21.21
N ALA A 322 15.86 6.85 -21.91
CA ALA A 322 14.60 6.23 -22.29
C ALA A 322 14.83 5.01 -23.21
N SER A 323 15.81 5.08 -24.13
CA SER A 323 16.23 3.95 -24.95
C SER A 323 16.78 2.79 -24.11
N ILE A 324 17.69 3.09 -23.19
CA ILE A 324 18.27 2.13 -22.24
C ILE A 324 17.19 1.44 -21.42
N ALA A 325 16.17 2.17 -20.96
CA ALA A 325 15.03 1.66 -20.20
C ALA A 325 13.90 1.04 -21.05
N HIS A 326 14.11 0.89 -22.37
CA HIS A 326 13.14 0.35 -23.33
C HIS A 326 11.79 1.12 -23.34
N ILE A 327 11.85 2.44 -23.18
CA ILE A 327 10.70 3.35 -23.21
C ILE A 327 10.50 3.86 -24.63
N ARG A 328 9.58 3.22 -25.36
CA ARG A 328 9.30 3.58 -26.75
C ARG A 328 8.27 4.68 -26.90
N HIS A 329 7.35 4.80 -25.94
CA HIS A 329 6.22 5.72 -26.05
C HIS A 329 6.18 6.66 -24.86
N ILE A 330 6.14 7.97 -25.13
CA ILE A 330 5.90 8.99 -24.12
C ILE A 330 4.48 9.51 -24.30
N VAL A 331 3.71 9.50 -23.22
CA VAL A 331 2.27 9.77 -23.19
C VAL A 331 1.99 11.13 -22.56
N PHE A 332 1.24 11.95 -23.28
CA PHE A 332 0.90 13.33 -22.95
C PHE A 332 -0.61 13.49 -22.84
N SER A 333 -1.08 14.19 -21.78
CA SER A 333 -2.48 14.59 -21.62
C SER A 333 -2.82 15.94 -22.27
N TYR A 334 -1.87 16.50 -23.04
CA TYR A 334 -1.96 17.82 -23.65
C TYR A 334 -1.32 17.81 -25.04
N PRO A 335 -1.70 18.75 -25.93
CA PRO A 335 -1.11 18.85 -27.26
C PRO A 335 0.41 19.02 -27.18
N VAL A 336 1.12 18.25 -27.98
CA VAL A 336 2.59 18.31 -28.12
C VAL A 336 2.94 19.02 -29.42
N ASP A 337 4.08 19.72 -29.46
CA ASP A 337 4.61 20.37 -30.66
C ASP A 337 4.71 19.36 -31.83
N ARG A 338 4.28 19.79 -33.03
CA ARG A 338 4.27 18.98 -34.25
C ARG A 338 5.65 18.46 -34.65
N ARG A 339 6.73 19.14 -34.24
CA ARG A 339 8.12 18.71 -34.51
C ARG A 339 8.43 17.31 -33.96
N TYR A 340 7.71 16.86 -32.93
CA TYR A 340 7.86 15.52 -32.36
C TYR A 340 6.95 14.46 -33.02
N ASN A 341 6.23 14.82 -34.08
CA ASN A 341 5.26 13.96 -34.79
C ASN A 341 4.30 13.20 -33.84
N PRO A 342 3.60 13.91 -32.93
CA PRO A 342 2.73 13.25 -31.96
C PRO A 342 1.55 12.57 -32.65
N VAL A 343 1.26 11.33 -32.26
CA VAL A 343 0.05 10.61 -32.64
C VAL A 343 -1.05 10.96 -31.65
N ARG A 344 -2.12 11.59 -32.12
CA ARG A 344 -3.31 11.89 -31.32
C ARG A 344 -4.23 10.67 -31.30
N LEU A 345 -4.39 10.05 -30.13
CA LEU A 345 -5.27 8.89 -29.95
C LEU A 345 -6.69 9.27 -29.51
N SER A 346 -6.84 10.41 -28.82
CA SER A 346 -8.13 10.94 -28.40
C SER A 346 -8.07 12.46 -28.28
N SER A 347 -9.13 13.10 -27.81
CA SER A 347 -9.11 14.54 -27.55
C SER A 347 -8.00 14.96 -26.58
N MET A 348 -7.65 14.07 -25.64
CA MET A 348 -6.74 14.32 -24.52
C MET A 348 -5.43 13.52 -24.59
N ILE A 349 -5.36 12.40 -25.33
CA ILE A 349 -4.19 11.51 -25.30
C ILE A 349 -3.35 11.70 -26.57
N TYR A 350 -2.10 12.10 -26.36
CA TYR A 350 -1.08 12.23 -27.40
C TYR A 350 0.10 11.31 -27.06
N ILE A 351 0.67 10.67 -28.08
CA ILE A 351 1.83 9.81 -27.95
C ILE A 351 2.95 10.30 -28.84
N VAL A 352 4.14 10.40 -28.28
CA VAL A 352 5.38 10.58 -29.04
C VAL A 352 6.16 9.26 -29.01
N LYS A 353 6.64 8.83 -30.17
CA LYS A 353 7.56 7.70 -30.28
C LYS A 353 8.97 8.20 -29.99
N ASN A 354 9.70 7.51 -29.12
CA ASN A 354 11.12 7.75 -28.91
C ASN A 354 11.88 7.34 -30.19
N PRO A 355 12.52 8.27 -30.93
CA PRO A 355 13.25 7.94 -32.15
C PRO A 355 14.52 7.14 -31.87
N ALA A 356 15.06 7.16 -30.64
CA ALA A 356 16.26 6.41 -30.27
C ALA A 356 16.01 4.90 -30.04
N ILE A 357 14.78 4.42 -30.29
CA ILE A 357 14.40 3.00 -30.19
C ILE A 357 13.76 2.55 -31.50
N ASP A 358 14.53 1.82 -32.31
CA ASP A 358 14.04 1.18 -33.52
C ASP A 358 13.16 -0.03 -33.18
N SER A 359 13.67 -0.94 -32.34
CA SER A 359 12.97 -2.14 -31.85
C SER A 359 13.30 -2.45 -30.38
N CYS A 360 12.35 -3.01 -29.64
CA CYS A 360 12.63 -3.69 -28.36
C CYS A 360 12.51 -5.19 -28.60
N GLN A 361 13.64 -5.91 -28.60
CA GLN A 361 13.62 -7.37 -28.78
C GLN A 361 12.94 -8.07 -27.59
N TYR A 362 13.17 -7.54 -26.39
CA TYR A 362 12.55 -8.01 -25.16
C TYR A 362 12.36 -6.86 -24.17
N LEU A 363 11.55 -7.09 -23.14
CA LEU A 363 11.35 -6.13 -22.07
C LEU A 363 12.48 -6.28 -21.03
N LYS A 364 13.40 -5.31 -20.95
CA LYS A 364 14.36 -5.25 -19.84
C LYS A 364 13.61 -5.14 -18.51
N GLN A 365 13.99 -5.96 -17.54
CA GLN A 365 13.49 -5.91 -16.16
C GLN A 365 14.53 -5.30 -15.26
N MET A 366 14.12 -4.67 -14.16
CA MET A 366 15.10 -4.25 -13.14
C MET A 366 15.78 -5.49 -12.55
N TYR A 367 17.10 -5.46 -12.43
CA TYR A 367 17.84 -6.54 -11.81
C TYR A 367 17.59 -6.55 -10.31
N PHE A 368 17.02 -7.64 -9.84
CA PHE A 368 16.78 -7.94 -8.44
C PHE A 368 17.21 -9.39 -8.19
N PRO A 369 17.95 -9.69 -7.11
CA PRO A 369 18.29 -11.07 -6.79
C PRO A 369 17.05 -11.97 -6.78
N GLY A 370 17.13 -13.12 -7.47
CA GLY A 370 15.99 -14.03 -7.61
C GLY A 370 15.27 -14.01 -8.95
N TRP A 371 15.55 -13.05 -9.84
CA TRP A 371 15.11 -13.17 -11.22
C TRP A 371 15.81 -14.34 -11.91
N ARG A 372 15.02 -15.09 -12.68
CA ARG A 372 15.45 -16.20 -13.52
C ARG A 372 14.92 -15.95 -14.93
N LEU A 373 15.75 -16.16 -15.94
CA LEU A 373 15.37 -15.96 -17.34
C LEU A 373 15.33 -17.30 -18.04
N PHE A 374 14.25 -17.55 -18.77
CA PHE A 374 14.07 -18.75 -19.56
C PHE A 374 14.00 -18.37 -21.04
N LEU A 375 14.83 -19.02 -21.84
CA LEU A 375 14.89 -18.94 -23.29
C LEU A 375 14.30 -20.25 -23.84
N ASP A 376 13.11 -20.18 -24.44
CA ASP A 376 12.43 -21.35 -25.02
C ASP A 376 12.39 -22.55 -24.04
N THR A 377 12.05 -22.29 -22.76
CA THR A 377 12.04 -23.23 -21.61
C THR A 377 13.37 -23.54 -20.93
N LYS A 378 14.51 -23.18 -21.51
CA LYS A 378 15.82 -23.38 -20.87
C LYS A 378 16.20 -22.18 -20.03
N GLU A 379 16.52 -22.40 -18.76
CA GLU A 379 17.05 -21.33 -17.92
C GLU A 379 18.43 -20.88 -18.41
N ILE A 380 18.62 -19.57 -18.50
CA ILE A 380 19.87 -18.93 -18.89
C ILE A 380 20.29 -17.92 -17.82
N PRO A 381 21.60 -17.74 -17.58
CA PRO A 381 22.08 -16.82 -16.57
C PRO A 381 21.70 -15.37 -16.90
N LEU A 382 21.27 -14.64 -15.87
CA LEU A 382 21.07 -13.20 -15.90
C LEU A 382 22.27 -12.49 -15.26
N LYS A 383 22.61 -11.32 -15.78
CA LYS A 383 23.55 -10.40 -15.14
C LYS A 383 22.94 -8.99 -15.11
N PRO A 384 23.27 -8.16 -14.11
CA PRO A 384 22.97 -6.73 -14.19
C PRO A 384 23.79 -6.10 -15.32
N ASP A 385 23.19 -5.20 -16.10
CA ASP A 385 23.95 -4.26 -16.93
C ASP A 385 24.44 -3.06 -16.09
N GLU A 386 25.20 -2.15 -16.71
CA GLU A 386 25.76 -0.95 -16.06
C GLU A 386 24.68 0.00 -15.49
N HIS A 387 23.43 -0.21 -15.89
CA HIS A 387 22.27 0.57 -15.49
C HIS A 387 21.36 -0.17 -14.49
N GLY A 388 21.74 -1.40 -14.09
CA GLY A 388 21.00 -2.21 -13.14
C GLY A 388 19.79 -2.94 -13.73
N PHE A 389 19.71 -3.13 -15.05
CA PHE A 389 18.71 -4.00 -15.66
C PHE A 389 19.20 -5.44 -15.76
N ALA A 390 18.28 -6.39 -15.62
CA ALA A 390 18.53 -7.81 -15.84
C ALA A 390 18.62 -8.10 -17.35
N VAL A 391 19.84 -8.38 -17.81
CA VAL A 391 20.12 -8.77 -19.19
C VAL A 391 20.55 -10.23 -19.29
N PRO A 392 20.20 -10.94 -20.38
CA PRO A 392 20.74 -12.25 -20.67
C PRO A 392 22.28 -12.21 -20.69
N ALA A 393 22.94 -13.18 -20.07
CA ALA A 393 24.41 -13.26 -20.14
C ALA A 393 24.93 -13.77 -21.49
N GLN A 394 24.03 -14.33 -22.32
CA GLN A 394 24.30 -14.82 -23.67
C GLN A 394 23.42 -14.09 -24.70
N PRO A 395 23.85 -13.95 -25.96
CA PRO A 395 23.03 -13.35 -27.02
C PRO A 395 21.69 -14.08 -27.19
N VAL A 396 20.64 -13.32 -27.48
CA VAL A 396 19.28 -13.83 -27.74
C VAL A 396 18.82 -13.31 -29.11
N SER A 397 18.17 -14.16 -29.91
CA SER A 397 17.56 -13.77 -31.18
C SER A 397 16.16 -13.22 -30.95
N GLU A 398 15.68 -12.38 -31.88
CA GLU A 398 14.32 -11.81 -31.87
C GLU A 398 13.23 -12.88 -31.95
N THR A 399 13.56 -14.07 -32.46
CA THR A 399 12.62 -15.20 -32.58
C THR A 399 12.45 -15.98 -31.28
N ASN A 400 13.30 -15.77 -30.29
CA ASN A 400 13.24 -16.54 -29.06
C ASN A 400 12.15 -16.02 -28.11
N ASN A 401 11.50 -16.94 -27.40
CA ASN A 401 10.57 -16.59 -26.33
C ASN A 401 11.34 -16.43 -25.01
N LEU A 402 11.39 -15.18 -24.51
CA LEU A 402 12.00 -14.85 -23.21
C LEU A 402 10.94 -14.71 -22.13
N VAL A 403 11.08 -15.53 -21.07
CA VAL A 403 10.19 -15.48 -19.90
C VAL A 403 11.00 -15.23 -18.64
N TYR A 404 10.64 -14.16 -17.92
CA TYR A 404 11.22 -13.82 -16.63
C TYR A 404 10.36 -14.39 -15.50
N TYR A 405 10.98 -15.12 -14.57
CA TYR A 405 10.36 -15.57 -13.32
C TYR A 405 11.08 -14.95 -12.14
N TYR A 406 10.32 -14.39 -11.19
CA TYR A 406 10.88 -13.88 -9.95
C TYR A 406 10.68 -14.90 -8.83
N MET A 407 11.77 -15.51 -8.36
CA MET A 407 11.76 -16.52 -7.29
C MET A 407 12.96 -16.31 -6.34
N PRO A 408 12.92 -15.29 -5.47
CA PRO A 408 14.05 -14.95 -4.62
C PRO A 408 14.35 -16.02 -3.57
N HIS A 409 15.61 -16.12 -3.17
CA HIS A 409 16.04 -17.07 -2.13
C HIS A 409 15.34 -16.78 -0.79
N SER A 410 15.10 -15.51 -0.47
CA SER A 410 14.35 -15.08 0.72
C SER A 410 12.94 -15.68 0.77
N PHE A 411 12.26 -15.78 -0.36
CA PHE A 411 10.93 -16.41 -0.44
C PHE A 411 11.02 -17.90 -0.12
N ARG A 412 12.00 -18.62 -0.67
CA ARG A 412 12.17 -20.06 -0.40
C ARG A 412 12.48 -20.32 1.08
N ILE A 413 13.37 -19.53 1.67
CA ILE A 413 13.70 -19.63 3.09
C ILE A 413 12.45 -19.33 3.95
N GLY A 414 11.76 -18.23 3.64
CA GLY A 414 10.53 -17.86 4.32
C GLY A 414 9.45 -18.94 4.22
N LEU A 415 9.26 -19.53 3.03
CA LEU A 415 8.32 -20.62 2.79
C LEU A 415 8.62 -21.83 3.68
N TRP A 416 9.88 -22.27 3.77
CA TRP A 416 10.27 -23.39 4.62
C TRP A 416 10.03 -23.12 6.10
N ILE A 417 10.38 -21.91 6.59
CA ILE A 417 10.11 -21.50 7.98
C ILE A 417 8.61 -21.51 8.26
N SER A 418 7.80 -20.97 7.35
CA SER A 418 6.35 -20.91 7.50
C SER A 418 5.71 -22.31 7.50
N ILE A 419 6.09 -23.19 6.56
CA ILE A 419 5.62 -24.58 6.52
C ILE A 419 6.01 -25.32 7.80
N PHE A 420 7.25 -25.19 8.24
CA PHE A 420 7.74 -25.84 9.45
C PHE A 420 6.97 -25.39 10.69
N MET A 421 6.75 -24.07 10.85
CA MET A 421 6.00 -23.52 11.97
C MET A 421 4.52 -23.96 11.96
N ILE A 422 3.88 -23.99 10.78
CA ILE A 422 2.52 -24.52 10.63
C ILE A 422 2.49 -26.00 11.02
N GLY A 423 3.47 -26.79 10.58
CA GLY A 423 3.63 -28.20 10.97
C GLY A 423 3.71 -28.39 12.48
N ILE A 424 4.53 -27.59 13.18
CA ILE A 424 4.62 -27.59 14.65
C ILE A 424 3.25 -27.27 15.27
N MET A 425 2.56 -26.23 14.78
CA MET A 425 1.26 -25.85 15.33
C MET A 425 0.22 -26.94 15.14
N CYS A 426 0.19 -27.61 13.98
CA CYS A 426 -0.69 -28.75 13.72
C CYS A 426 -0.38 -29.90 14.67
N MET A 427 0.89 -30.26 14.86
CA MET A 427 1.29 -31.33 15.80
C MET A 427 0.86 -31.01 17.23
N LEU A 428 1.09 -29.77 17.70
CA LEU A 428 0.66 -29.34 19.04
C LEU A 428 -0.86 -29.39 19.17
N TYR A 429 -1.60 -28.94 18.16
CA TYR A 429 -3.05 -28.99 18.14
C TYR A 429 -3.58 -30.43 18.21
N PHE A 430 -3.06 -31.35 17.38
CA PHE A 430 -3.45 -32.76 17.43
C PHE A 430 -3.11 -33.42 18.77
N ARG A 431 -1.97 -33.08 19.37
CA ARG A 431 -1.62 -33.55 20.73
C ARG A 431 -2.62 -33.06 21.79
N THR A 432 -3.07 -31.81 21.71
CA THR A 432 -4.09 -31.30 22.64
C THR A 432 -5.45 -31.96 22.43
N LEU A 433 -5.82 -32.25 21.18
CA LEU A 433 -7.04 -32.98 20.85
C LEU A 433 -7.00 -34.42 21.39
N THR A 434 -5.90 -35.14 21.20
CA THR A 434 -5.78 -36.51 21.70
C THR A 434 -5.82 -36.57 23.22
N GLN A 435 -5.17 -35.62 23.91
CA GLN A 435 -5.27 -35.49 25.38
C GLN A 435 -6.71 -35.22 25.84
N HIS A 436 -7.44 -34.37 25.12
CA HIS A 436 -8.83 -34.07 25.45
C HIS A 436 -9.72 -35.31 25.25
N CYS A 437 -9.62 -36.00 24.10
CA CYS A 437 -10.37 -37.23 23.84
C CYS A 437 -10.06 -38.34 24.85
N SER A 438 -8.81 -38.48 25.31
CA SER A 438 -8.45 -39.47 26.34
C SER A 438 -8.95 -39.14 27.75
N SER A 439 -9.44 -37.92 27.97
CA SER A 439 -9.96 -37.46 29.27
C SER A 439 -11.49 -37.42 29.33
N LEU A 440 -12.17 -37.71 28.23
CA LEU A 440 -13.62 -37.90 28.21
C LEU A 440 -13.93 -39.34 28.69
N PRO A 441 -14.74 -39.50 29.75
CA PRO A 441 -15.03 -40.80 30.37
C PRO A 441 -15.91 -41.71 29.51
#